data_AF-A0A2E7RS41-F1
#
_entry.id   AF-A0A2E7RS41-F1
#
_cell.length_a   1.000
_cell.length_b   1.000
_cell.length_c   1.000
_cell.angle_alpha   90.00
_cell.angle_beta   90.00
_cell.angle_gamma   90.00
#
_symmetry.space_group_name_H-M   'P 1'
#
loop_
_entity.id
_entity.type
_entity.pdbx_description
1 polymer ?
#
loop_
_entity_poly.entity_id
_entity_poly.type
_entity_poly.pdbx_seq_one_letter_code
_entity_poly.pdbx_strand_id
1 'polypeptide(L)' 'MKPEKCAYCADMVDIPFECTYCKDPFCDEHRLPEDHRCVK' A
#
# COMPACT_ATOMS: atom_id res chain seq x y z
N MET A 1 -4.82 5.67 15.44
CA MET A 1 -3.82 4.83 14.75
C MET A 1 -2.61 5.69 14.40
N LYS A 2 -1.42 5.10 14.18
CA LYS A 2 -0.29 5.85 13.62
C LYS A 2 -0.43 5.80 12.09
N PRO A 3 -0.29 6.93 11.37
CA PRO A 3 -0.31 6.90 9.91
C PRO A 3 0.91 6.11 9.40
N GLU A 4 0.67 5.28 8.40
CA GLU A 4 1.66 4.40 7.77
C GLU A 4 1.96 4.92 6.37
N LYS A 5 3.14 4.58 5.84
CA LYS A 5 3.62 5.11 4.57
C LYS A 5 3.40 4.10 3.45
N CYS A 6 2.73 4.50 2.39
CA CYS A 6 2.54 3.68 1.19
C CYS A 6 3.89 3.30 0.59
N ALA A 7 4.13 2.00 0.39
CA ALA A 7 5.39 1.49 -0.16
C ALA A 7 5.61 1.89 -1.64
N TYR A 8 4.55 2.28 -2.35
CA TYR A 8 4.63 2.68 -3.76
C TYR A 8 4.82 4.19 -3.95
N CYS A 9 3.89 5.01 -3.45
CA CYS A 9 3.89 6.46 -3.66
C CYS A 9 4.47 7.26 -2.48
N ALA A 10 4.83 6.60 -1.38
CA ALA A 10 5.33 7.25 -0.17
C ALA A 10 4.30 8.17 0.55
N ASP A 11 3.01 8.09 0.21
CA ASP A 11 1.95 8.81 0.90
C ASP A 11 1.68 8.30 2.31
N MET A 12 1.32 9.21 3.21
CA MET A 12 0.91 8.84 4.57
C MET A 12 -0.58 8.55 4.61
N VAL A 13 -0.93 7.36 5.10
CA VAL A 13 -2.31 6.89 5.23
C VAL A 13 -2.63 6.46 6.65
N ASP A 14 -3.78 6.88 7.15
CA ASP A 14 -4.27 6.46 8.47
C ASP A 14 -4.66 4.97 8.51
N ILE A 15 -5.04 4.40 7.36
CA ILE A 15 -5.45 3.01 7.20
C ILE A 15 -4.66 2.41 6.03
N PRO A 16 -3.50 1.79 6.28
CA PRO A 16 -2.77 1.09 5.23
C PRO A 16 -3.50 -0.20 4.82
N PHE A 17 -3.48 -0.48 3.53
CA PHE A 17 -3.88 -1.77 2.98
C PHE A 17 -2.65 -2.65 2.81
N GLU A 18 -2.60 -3.77 3.52
CA GLU A 18 -1.55 -4.78 3.31
C GLU A 18 -1.91 -5.66 2.11
N CYS A 19 -1.05 -5.67 1.08
CA CYS A 19 -1.25 -6.55 -0.06
C CYS A 19 -0.93 -8.00 0.33
N THR A 20 -1.83 -8.95 0.06
CA THR A 20 -1.61 -10.38 0.37
C THR A 20 -0.48 -11.01 -0.43
N TYR A 21 -0.15 -10.42 -1.58
CA TYR A 21 0.99 -10.79 -2.39
C TYR A 21 2.26 -10.22 -1.76
N CYS A 22 2.65 -8.97 -2.00
CA CYS A 22 3.92 -8.41 -1.51
C CYS A 22 4.05 -8.26 0.01
N LYS A 23 2.94 -8.24 0.76
CA LYS A 23 2.88 -7.93 2.21
C LYS A 23 3.33 -6.52 2.57
N ASP A 24 3.36 -5.63 1.59
CA ASP A 24 3.67 -4.22 1.79
C ASP A 24 2.39 -3.40 2.06
N PRO A 25 2.50 -2.31 2.85
CA PRO A 25 1.40 -1.38 3.11
C PRO A 25 1.21 -0.38 1.96
N PHE A 26 -0.04 -0.17 1.52
CA PHE A 26 -0.41 0.74 0.45
C PHE A 26 -1.56 1.68 0.85
N CYS A 27 -1.69 2.80 0.14
CA CYS A 27 -2.86 3.68 0.24
C CYS A 27 -4.07 3.12 -0.51
N ASP A 28 -5.23 3.78 -0.38
CA ASP A 28 -6.48 3.36 -1.03
C ASP A 28 -6.38 3.33 -2.56
N GLU A 29 -5.59 4.23 -3.15
CA GLU A 29 -5.29 4.26 -4.59
C GLU A 29 -4.39 3.10 -5.01
N HIS A 30 -3.40 2.73 -4.18
CA HIS A 30 -2.42 1.69 -4.50
C HIS A 30 -2.73 0.34 -3.87
N ARG A 31 -3.96 0.12 -3.35
CA ARG A 31 -4.33 -1.12 -2.65
C ARG A 31 -4.43 -2.34 -3.58
N LEU A 32 -4.71 -2.13 -4.86
CA LEU A 32 -4.85 -3.22 -5.83
C LEU A 32 -3.48 -3.59 -6.43
N PRO A 33 -3.23 -4.87 -6.72
CA PRO A 33 -1.98 -5.33 -7.34
C PRO A 33 -1.63 -4.62 -8.65
N GLU A 34 -2.66 -4.22 -9.41
CA GLU A 34 -2.50 -3.52 -10.69
C GLU A 34 -1.96 -2.10 -10.51
N ASP A 35 -2.39 -1.39 -9.46
CA ASP A 35 -2.04 0.01 -9.20
C ASP A 35 -0.61 0.16 -8.66
N HIS A 36 -0.18 -0.72 -7.74
CA HIS A 36 1.21 -0.72 -7.25
C HIS A 36 2.15 -1.60 -8.06
N ARG A 37 1.69 -2.13 -9.21
CA ARG A 37 2.41 -3.06 -10.08
C ARG A 37 3.11 -4.15 -9.27
N CYS A 38 2.33 -4.87 -8.47
CA CYS A 38 2.84 -5.88 -7.55
C CYS A 38 3.85 -6.81 -8.23
N VAL A 39 5.12 -6.75 -7.81
CA VAL A 39 6.22 -7.50 -8.44
C VAL A 39 6.34 -8.91 -7.83
N LYS A 40 5.22 -9.56 -7.52
CA LYS A 40 5.20 -10.95 -7.03
C LYS A 40 4.92 -11.92 -8.17
#